data_AF-A0AAE1Q8P5-F1
#
_entry.id   AF-A0AAE1Q8P5-F1
#
_cell.length_a   1.000
_cell.length_b   1.000
_cell.length_c   1.000
_cell.angle_alpha   90.00
_cell.angle_beta   90.00
_cell.angle_gamma   90.00
#
_symmetry.space_group_name_H-M   'P 1'
#
loop_
_entity.id
_entity.type
_entity.pdbx_description
1 polymer ?
#
loop_
_entity_poly.entity_id
_entity_poly.type
_entity_poly.pdbx_seq_one_letter_code
_entity_poly.pdbx_strand_id
1 'polypeptide(L)'
;MNNQTVSHKTKSSINEFPRYIDIRVTESKHNYQPGSDEIKSPISEGGMRILKPPYPRSSFKWILLDAPCSALGQRPQLHTKMSIKELQSFPVIQRRLLQNAVTLLQPGGRLVYSTCTITSEENEKMVKWVLDNFSDMELVEIDMELGRPGLPHCGLNEEQCRKVRRFGPTFIQDSSSPKTLTDSNLASEDNDTIGFFIAMFGKMA
;
A
#
# COMPACT_ATOMS: atom_id res chain seq x y z
N MET A 1 7.77 -8.04 62.57
CA MET A 1 6.70 -8.48 61.64
C MET A 1 6.38 -7.31 60.74
N ASN A 2 6.62 -7.49 59.45
CA ASN A 2 6.85 -6.45 58.45
C ASN A 2 5.54 -5.78 57.98
N ASN A 3 5.45 -4.46 58.11
CA ASN A 3 4.52 -3.65 57.32
C ASN A 3 5.21 -3.30 55.99
N GLN A 4 4.90 -4.06 54.93
CA GLN A 4 5.31 -3.72 53.58
C GLN A 4 4.25 -2.84 52.92
N THR A 5 4.62 -1.58 52.74
CA THR A 5 3.93 -0.59 51.92
C THR A 5 4.03 -0.99 50.45
N VAL A 6 2.93 -1.44 49.85
CA VAL A 6 2.85 -1.68 48.40
C VAL A 6 2.68 -0.33 47.71
N SER A 7 3.77 0.15 47.11
CA SER A 7 3.78 1.33 46.25
C SER A 7 3.06 1.01 44.94
N HIS A 8 1.88 1.61 44.74
CA HIS A 8 1.21 1.66 43.45
C HIS A 8 2.06 2.49 42.48
N LYS A 9 2.81 1.84 41.60
CA LYS A 9 3.33 2.49 40.38
C LYS A 9 2.16 2.71 39.42
N THR A 10 1.77 3.96 39.30
CA THR A 10 0.82 4.48 38.32
C THR A 10 1.27 4.15 36.90
N LYS A 11 0.35 3.59 36.10
CA LYS A 11 0.49 3.36 34.66
C LYS A 11 0.89 4.67 33.97
N SER A 12 2.09 4.72 33.39
CA SER A 12 2.54 5.83 32.56
C SER A 12 1.91 5.75 31.16
N SER A 13 1.21 6.83 30.80
CA SER A 13 0.92 7.35 29.46
C SER A 13 0.42 6.36 28.40
N ILE A 14 -0.91 6.27 28.30
CA ILE A 14 -1.61 5.92 27.06
C ILE A 14 -2.02 7.27 26.43
N ASN A 15 -1.92 7.40 25.10
CA ASN A 15 -2.52 8.44 24.23
C ASN A 15 -1.61 9.55 23.67
N GLU A 16 -0.59 9.17 22.88
CA GLU A 16 -0.32 9.92 21.64
C GLU A 16 -0.46 8.93 20.48
N PHE A 17 -1.61 8.95 19.80
CA PHE A 17 -1.73 8.24 18.53
C PHE A 17 -0.72 8.88 17.57
N PRO A 18 0.19 8.09 16.95
CA PRO A 18 1.16 8.65 16.02
C PRO A 18 0.40 9.38 14.91
N ARG A 19 0.87 10.58 14.55
CA ARG A 19 0.32 11.31 13.41
C ARG A 19 0.55 10.47 12.15
N TYR A 20 -0.53 9.93 11.60
CA TYR A 20 -0.53 9.31 10.29
C TYR A 20 -1.33 10.19 9.32
N ILE A 21 -0.99 10.10 8.04
CA ILE A 21 -1.76 10.71 6.95
C ILE A 21 -2.22 9.62 6.00
N ASP A 22 -3.50 9.68 5.62
CA ASP A 22 -4.08 8.88 4.55
C ASP A 22 -4.04 9.72 3.26
N ILE A 23 -3.23 9.29 2.29
CA ILE A 23 -3.09 9.99 1.01
C ILE A 23 -4.08 9.39 0.03
N ARG A 24 -5.17 10.12 -0.21
CA ARG A 24 -6.16 9.79 -1.25
C ARG A 24 -6.16 10.85 -2.35
N VAL A 25 -6.45 10.41 -3.58
CA VAL A 25 -6.77 11.34 -4.66
C VAL A 25 -8.22 11.77 -4.51
N THR A 26 -8.46 13.08 -4.44
CA THR A 26 -9.80 13.66 -4.55
C THR A 26 -9.97 14.26 -5.94
N GLU A 27 -11.11 14.00 -6.58
CA GLU A 27 -11.52 14.77 -7.75
C GLU A 27 -11.82 16.20 -7.28
N SER A 28 -10.91 17.13 -7.53
CA SER A 28 -11.11 18.54 -7.22
C SER A 28 -12.16 19.14 -8.15
N LYS A 29 -13.43 19.18 -7.71
CA LYS A 29 -14.42 20.17 -8.20
C LYS A 29 -14.49 21.44 -7.35
N HIS A 30 -13.60 21.64 -6.36
CA HIS A 30 -13.62 22.83 -5.51
C HIS A 30 -12.23 23.47 -5.35
N ASN A 31 -12.21 24.79 -5.57
CA ASN A 31 -11.05 25.68 -5.48
C ASN A 31 -10.38 25.62 -4.10
N TYR A 32 -9.28 24.88 -3.99
CA TYR A 32 -8.27 25.11 -2.96
C TYR A 32 -7.32 26.20 -3.47
N GLN A 33 -7.27 27.35 -2.78
CA GLN A 33 -6.33 28.44 -3.07
C GLN A 33 -5.22 28.46 -2.01
N PRO A 34 -4.03 27.91 -2.29
CA PRO A 34 -2.85 28.21 -1.49
C PRO A 34 -2.15 29.47 -2.03
N GLY A 35 -1.64 30.27 -1.11
CA GLY A 35 -0.90 31.50 -1.39
C GLY A 35 0.28 31.29 -2.35
N SER A 36 0.56 32.37 -3.08
CA SER A 36 1.57 32.54 -4.11
C SER A 36 2.91 31.85 -3.83
N ASP A 37 3.19 30.78 -4.59
CA ASP A 37 4.50 30.48 -5.16
C ASP A 37 4.30 29.44 -6.28
N GLU A 38 4.18 29.93 -7.52
CA GLU A 38 3.94 29.13 -8.72
C GLU A 38 5.14 28.19 -9.01
N ILE A 39 4.94 26.88 -8.87
CA ILE A 39 5.71 25.89 -9.62
C ILE A 39 4.87 25.48 -10.83
N LYS A 40 5.17 26.07 -11.99
CA LYS A 40 4.54 25.76 -13.27
C LYS A 40 4.95 24.34 -13.71
N SER A 41 4.15 23.34 -13.40
CA SER A 41 4.22 22.05 -14.10
C SER A 41 3.46 22.16 -15.44
N PRO A 42 4.01 21.67 -16.55
CA PRO A 42 3.39 21.80 -17.86
C PRO A 42 2.02 21.11 -17.90
N ILE A 43 1.07 21.82 -18.51
CA ILE A 43 -0.33 21.45 -18.66
C ILE A 43 -0.41 20.40 -19.77
N SER A 44 -0.98 19.22 -19.47
CA SER A 44 -1.54 18.34 -20.50
C SER A 44 -3.06 18.31 -20.31
N GLU A 45 -3.79 18.78 -21.31
CA GLU A 45 -5.25 18.87 -21.34
C GLU A 45 -5.90 17.52 -20.97
N GLY A 46 -6.89 17.57 -20.05
CA GLY A 46 -7.64 16.40 -19.58
C GLY A 46 -6.98 15.55 -18.48
N GLY A 47 -5.79 15.90 -17.99
CA GLY A 47 -5.06 15.10 -17.00
C GLY A 47 -5.47 15.35 -15.55
N MET A 48 -5.68 14.27 -14.79
CA MET A 48 -5.78 14.28 -13.32
C MET A 48 -4.54 14.97 -12.70
N ARG A 49 -4.74 16.13 -12.06
CA ARG A 49 -3.66 16.87 -11.40
C ARG A 49 -3.37 16.24 -10.04
N ILE A 50 -2.26 15.52 -9.94
CA ILE A 50 -1.73 15.11 -8.63
C ILE A 50 -0.96 16.31 -8.09
N LEU A 51 -1.63 17.12 -7.28
CA LEU A 51 -1.01 18.24 -6.60
C LEU A 51 0.01 17.71 -5.59
N LYS A 52 1.16 18.38 -5.50
CA LYS A 52 2.12 18.14 -4.44
C LYS A 52 1.41 18.43 -3.10
N PRO A 53 1.42 17.50 -2.12
CA PRO A 53 0.76 17.75 -0.85
C PRO A 53 1.33 19.02 -0.19
N PRO A 54 0.50 19.86 0.47
CA PRO A 54 0.91 21.13 1.05
C PRO A 54 1.62 20.95 2.41
N TYR A 55 2.43 19.89 2.53
CA TYR A 55 3.15 19.54 3.75
C TYR A 55 4.67 19.59 3.50
N PRO A 56 5.46 19.97 4.52
CA PRO A 56 6.92 19.89 4.43
C PRO A 56 7.40 18.46 4.18
N ARG A 57 8.57 18.32 3.57
CA ARG A 57 9.24 17.01 3.45
C ARG A 57 9.52 16.43 4.83
N SER A 58 9.54 15.10 4.94
CA SER A 58 9.85 14.41 6.19
C SER A 58 9.03 14.92 7.39
N SER A 59 7.72 15.06 7.20
CA SER A 59 6.80 15.58 8.24
C SER A 59 5.96 14.49 8.91
N PHE A 60 5.95 13.27 8.37
CA PHE A 60 5.14 12.16 8.89
C PHE A 60 6.00 10.94 9.23
N LYS A 61 5.71 10.34 10.38
CA LYS A 61 6.33 9.06 10.80
C LYS A 61 5.62 7.86 10.17
N TRP A 62 4.31 7.95 9.96
CA TRP A 62 3.50 6.89 9.39
C TRP A 62 2.65 7.46 8.25
N ILE A 63 2.62 6.76 7.12
CA ILE A 63 1.80 7.13 5.97
C ILE A 63 1.03 5.91 5.52
N LEU A 64 -0.28 6.06 5.33
CA LEU A 64 -1.12 5.12 4.60
C LEU A 64 -1.38 5.70 3.22
N LEU A 65 -1.02 4.95 2.18
CA LEU A 65 -1.38 5.24 0.80
C LEU A 65 -2.32 4.14 0.33
N ASP A 66 -3.61 4.36 0.54
CA ASP A 66 -4.67 3.56 -0.08
C ASP A 66 -4.92 4.11 -1.49
N ALA A 67 -4.18 3.55 -2.46
CA ALA A 67 -4.04 4.18 -3.74
C ALA A 67 -5.27 3.95 -4.63
N PRO A 68 -5.70 4.96 -5.42
CA PRO A 68 -6.71 4.74 -6.44
C PRO A 68 -6.19 3.69 -7.42
N CYS A 69 -7.01 2.67 -7.68
CA CYS A 69 -6.65 1.50 -8.48
C CYS A 69 -7.82 1.09 -9.38
N SER A 70 -7.56 0.13 -10.26
CA SER A 70 -8.56 -0.36 -11.21
C SER A 70 -9.75 -1.08 -10.57
N ALA A 71 -9.68 -1.38 -9.28
CA ALA A 71 -10.72 -2.03 -8.50
C ALA A 71 -11.20 -3.39 -9.07
N LEU A 72 -10.35 -4.07 -9.85
CA LEU A 72 -10.66 -5.38 -10.46
C LEU A 72 -10.73 -6.53 -9.44
N GLY A 73 -10.43 -6.27 -8.17
CA GLY A 73 -10.58 -7.21 -7.07
C GLY A 73 -11.93 -7.14 -6.37
N GLN A 74 -12.78 -6.15 -6.68
CA GLN A 74 -14.06 -5.97 -5.99
C GLN A 74 -14.99 -7.18 -6.21
N ARG A 75 -15.74 -7.58 -5.19
CA ARG A 75 -16.69 -8.69 -5.28
C ARG A 75 -18.01 -8.33 -4.58
N PRO A 76 -19.18 -8.61 -5.19
CA PRO A 76 -19.34 -9.17 -6.54
C PRO A 76 -19.08 -8.12 -7.63
N GLN A 77 -18.29 -8.47 -8.64
CA GLN A 77 -18.11 -7.66 -9.84
C GLN A 77 -18.49 -8.50 -11.06
N LEU A 78 -19.69 -8.26 -11.61
CA LEU A 78 -20.24 -9.06 -12.70
C LEU A 78 -19.67 -8.68 -14.07
N HIS A 79 -19.31 -7.41 -14.24
CA HIS A 79 -18.67 -6.90 -15.45
C HIS A 79 -17.89 -5.61 -15.14
N THR A 80 -16.95 -5.27 -16.00
CA THR A 80 -16.24 -3.98 -15.98
C THR A 80 -16.35 -3.32 -17.35
N LYS A 81 -16.54 -1.99 -17.37
CA LYS A 81 -16.54 -1.17 -18.59
C LYS A 81 -15.17 -0.53 -18.85
N MET A 82 -14.18 -0.83 -18.01
CA MET A 82 -12.86 -0.23 -18.07
C MET A 82 -12.13 -0.62 -19.35
N SER A 83 -11.66 0.37 -20.08
CA SER A 83 -10.78 0.19 -21.23
C SER A 83 -9.36 -0.16 -20.79
N ILE A 84 -8.59 -0.79 -21.69
CA ILE A 84 -7.17 -1.09 -21.46
C ILE A 84 -6.38 0.20 -21.18
N LYS A 85 -6.72 1.29 -21.87
CA LYS A 85 -6.08 2.60 -21.68
C LYS A 85 -6.30 3.15 -20.27
N GLU A 86 -7.52 3.04 -19.75
CA GLU A 86 -7.84 3.42 -18.37
C GLU A 86 -7.10 2.52 -17.38
N LEU A 87 -7.09 1.20 -17.59
CA LEU A 87 -6.36 0.25 -16.74
C LEU A 87 -4.86 0.60 -16.65
N GLN A 88 -4.23 0.94 -17.77
CA GLN A 88 -2.82 1.32 -17.83
C GLN A 88 -2.51 2.70 -17.21
N SER A 89 -3.53 3.52 -16.93
CA SER A 89 -3.35 4.84 -16.32
C SER A 89 -3.12 4.79 -14.81
N PHE A 90 -3.61 3.75 -14.12
CA PHE A 90 -3.51 3.62 -12.67
C PHE A 90 -2.08 3.52 -12.15
N PRO A 91 -1.19 2.65 -12.71
CA PRO A 91 0.21 2.60 -12.26
C PRO A 91 0.91 3.96 -12.37
N VAL A 92 0.59 4.77 -13.39
CA VAL A 92 1.19 6.11 -13.56
C VAL A 92 0.83 7.05 -12.42
N ILE A 93 -0.44 7.03 -12.00
CA ILE A 93 -0.96 7.86 -10.91
C ILE A 93 -0.41 7.36 -9.57
N GLN A 94 -0.40 6.05 -9.35
CA GLN A 94 0.10 5.41 -8.13
C GLN A 94 1.58 5.72 -7.90
N ARG A 95 2.44 5.67 -8.93
CA ARG A 95 3.85 6.06 -8.82
C ARG A 95 4.05 7.49 -8.35
N ARG A 96 3.25 8.43 -8.87
CA ARG A 96 3.31 9.84 -8.44
C ARG A 96 2.87 10.02 -6.98
N LEU A 97 1.86 9.27 -6.54
CA LEU A 97 1.45 9.28 -5.13
C LEU A 97 2.51 8.66 -4.22
N LEU A 98 3.12 7.55 -4.64
CA LEU A 98 4.25 6.94 -3.94
C LEU A 98 5.43 7.90 -3.82
N GLN A 99 5.78 8.63 -4.89
CA GLN A 99 6.82 9.69 -4.84
C GLN A 99 6.53 10.73 -3.77
N ASN A 100 5.29 11.20 -3.71
CA ASN A 100 4.87 12.17 -2.70
C ASN A 100 4.92 11.56 -1.29
N ALA A 101 4.43 10.33 -1.11
CA ALA A 101 4.46 9.62 0.16
C ALA A 101 5.90 9.45 0.68
N VAL A 102 6.82 8.94 -0.14
CA VAL A 102 8.24 8.78 0.21
C VAL A 102 8.89 10.12 0.58
N THR A 103 8.55 11.20 -0.13
CA THR A 103 9.06 12.56 0.13
C THR A 103 8.59 13.11 1.48
N LEU A 104 7.36 12.79 1.88
CA LEU A 104 6.77 13.23 3.15
C LEU A 104 7.19 12.36 4.33
N LEU A 105 7.65 11.14 4.07
CA LEU A 105 8.04 10.18 5.08
C LEU A 105 9.37 10.56 5.74
N GLN A 106 9.37 10.57 7.07
CA GLN A 106 10.57 10.77 7.89
C GLN A 106 11.53 9.58 7.81
N PRO A 107 12.85 9.80 7.96
CA PRO A 107 13.79 8.71 8.25
C PRO A 107 13.32 7.89 9.47
N GLY A 108 13.42 6.57 9.38
CA GLY A 108 12.85 5.65 10.39
C GLY A 108 11.32 5.51 10.34
N GLY A 109 10.64 6.17 9.41
CA GLY A 109 9.20 6.10 9.22
C GLY A 109 8.73 4.80 8.55
N ARG A 110 7.41 4.65 8.44
CA ARG A 110 6.75 3.55 7.73
C ARG A 110 5.69 4.05 6.74
N LEU A 111 5.65 3.44 5.57
CA LEU A 111 4.65 3.67 4.52
C LEU A 111 3.93 2.36 4.23
N VAL A 112 2.61 2.34 4.40
CA VAL A 112 1.75 1.26 3.93
C VAL A 112 1.18 1.65 2.58
N TYR A 113 1.36 0.79 1.58
CA TYR A 113 0.74 0.89 0.27
C TYR A 113 -0.32 -0.20 0.14
N SER A 114 -1.54 0.18 -0.22
CA SER A 114 -2.64 -0.77 -0.45
C SER A 114 -3.42 -0.48 -1.71
N THR A 115 -3.98 -1.53 -2.29
CA THR A 115 -4.91 -1.48 -3.43
C THR A 115 -6.00 -2.54 -3.27
N CYS A 116 -7.16 -2.31 -3.89
CA CYS A 116 -8.23 -3.30 -4.03
C CYS A 116 -8.29 -3.89 -5.44
N THR A 117 -7.13 -4.09 -6.06
CA THR A 117 -7.00 -4.71 -7.39
C THR A 117 -6.14 -5.97 -7.36
N ILE A 118 -6.28 -6.77 -8.41
CA ILE A 118 -5.54 -8.02 -8.62
C ILE A 118 -4.47 -7.88 -9.70
N THR A 119 -4.21 -6.71 -10.28
CA THR A 119 -3.20 -6.59 -11.33
C THR A 119 -1.80 -6.57 -10.74
N SER A 120 -0.86 -7.25 -11.39
CA SER A 120 0.55 -7.22 -10.96
C SER A 120 1.19 -5.84 -11.18
N GLU A 121 0.68 -5.11 -12.17
CA GLU A 121 1.06 -3.77 -12.60
C GLU A 121 0.85 -2.71 -11.53
N GLU A 122 -0.21 -2.88 -10.74
CA GLU A 122 -0.54 -2.00 -9.61
C GLU A 122 0.00 -2.54 -8.28
N ASN A 123 0.40 -3.82 -8.21
CA ASN A 123 0.80 -4.46 -6.96
C ASN A 123 2.31 -4.74 -6.91
N GLU A 124 2.74 -5.95 -7.24
CA GLU A 124 4.13 -6.40 -7.14
C GLU A 124 5.10 -5.52 -7.94
N LYS A 125 4.68 -5.06 -9.13
CA LYS A 125 5.48 -4.16 -9.97
C LYS A 125 5.58 -2.75 -9.38
N MET A 126 4.64 -2.30 -8.55
CA MET A 126 4.77 -1.05 -7.80
C MET A 126 5.76 -1.20 -6.65
N VAL A 127 5.74 -2.33 -5.95
CA VAL A 127 6.74 -2.63 -4.92
C VAL A 127 8.14 -2.66 -5.51
N LYS A 128 8.34 -3.38 -6.62
CA LYS A 128 9.60 -3.38 -7.35
C LYS A 128 10.02 -1.95 -7.73
N TRP A 129 9.09 -1.18 -8.29
CA TRP A 129 9.38 0.18 -8.73
C TRP A 129 9.84 1.08 -7.58
N VAL A 130 9.25 0.98 -6.39
CA VAL A 130 9.72 1.71 -5.19
C VAL A 130 11.14 1.32 -4.84
N LEU A 131 11.43 0.01 -4.73
CA LEU A 131 12.76 -0.48 -4.35
C LEU A 131 13.85 -0.12 -5.37
N ASP A 132 13.50 -0.07 -6.66
CA ASP A 132 14.43 0.32 -7.73
C ASP A 132 14.70 1.84 -7.77
N ASN A 133 13.76 2.69 -7.29
CA ASN A 133 13.84 4.16 -7.46
C ASN A 133 14.14 4.92 -6.18
N PHE A 134 13.99 4.31 -5.01
CA PHE A 134 14.26 4.94 -3.71
C PHE A 134 15.21 4.08 -2.92
N SER A 135 16.50 4.41 -3.00
CA SER A 135 17.56 3.66 -2.32
C SER A 135 17.50 3.75 -0.79
N ASP A 136 16.72 4.68 -0.24
CA ASP A 136 16.46 4.87 1.19
C ASP A 136 15.20 4.13 1.68
N MET A 137 14.54 3.36 0.81
CA MET A 137 13.35 2.58 1.12
C MET A 137 13.64 1.08 1.09
N GLU A 138 13.12 0.37 2.09
CA GLU A 138 13.19 -1.09 2.18
C GLU A 138 11.81 -1.70 2.39
N LEU A 139 11.65 -2.95 1.94
CA LEU A 139 10.42 -3.71 2.17
C LEU A 139 10.47 -4.33 3.57
N VAL A 140 9.45 -4.05 4.38
CA VAL A 140 9.34 -4.51 5.77
C VAL A 140 8.31 -5.64 5.84
N GLU A 141 8.62 -6.66 6.62
CA GLU A 141 7.71 -7.76 6.89
C GLU A 141 6.44 -7.27 7.60
N ILE A 142 5.29 -7.72 7.13
CA ILE A 142 3.99 -7.48 7.76
C ILE A 142 3.73 -8.68 8.68
N ASP A 143 3.70 -8.41 9.99
CA ASP A 143 3.31 -9.36 11.03
C ASP A 143 1.78 -9.56 10.98
N MET A 144 1.35 -10.40 10.04
CA MET A 144 -0.05 -10.73 9.79
C MET A 144 -0.11 -12.16 9.28
N GLU A 145 -0.93 -12.98 9.94
CA GLU A 145 -1.17 -14.38 9.55
C GLU A 145 -2.11 -14.51 8.35
N LEU A 146 -2.80 -13.43 8.00
CA LEU A 146 -3.76 -13.37 6.90
C LEU A 146 -3.11 -13.00 5.56
N GLY A 147 -3.66 -13.55 4.49
CA GLY A 147 -3.30 -13.21 3.13
C GLY A 147 -2.07 -13.96 2.63
N ARG A 148 -2.11 -14.28 1.33
CA ARG A 148 -1.08 -15.05 0.64
C ARG A 148 0.14 -14.16 0.32
N PRO A 149 1.33 -14.75 0.14
CA PRO A 149 2.48 -14.05 -0.43
C PRO A 149 2.18 -13.41 -1.80
N GLY A 150 3.01 -12.47 -2.20
CA GLY A 150 2.98 -11.85 -3.52
C GLY A 150 3.18 -12.85 -4.66
N LEU A 151 2.75 -12.49 -5.86
CA LEU A 151 2.86 -13.35 -7.04
C LEU A 151 4.34 -13.58 -7.43
N PRO A 152 4.76 -14.84 -7.67
CA PRO A 152 6.10 -15.13 -8.14
C PRO A 152 6.31 -14.58 -9.55
N HIS A 153 7.55 -14.22 -9.89
CA HIS A 153 7.95 -13.72 -11.21
C HIS A 153 7.28 -12.39 -11.66
N CYS A 154 6.52 -11.73 -10.79
CA CYS A 154 5.90 -10.43 -11.05
C CYS A 154 6.76 -9.22 -10.63
N GLY A 155 8.08 -9.39 -10.54
CA GLY A 155 9.05 -8.34 -10.22
C GLY A 155 9.67 -8.44 -8.82
N LEU A 156 9.15 -9.29 -7.95
CA LEU A 156 9.71 -9.57 -6.64
C LEU A 156 10.44 -10.91 -6.62
N ASN A 157 11.50 -10.99 -5.82
CA ASN A 157 12.14 -12.27 -5.51
C ASN A 157 11.34 -13.02 -4.42
N GLU A 158 11.73 -14.26 -4.13
CA GLU A 158 11.00 -15.13 -3.21
C GLU A 158 10.89 -14.56 -1.79
N GLU A 159 11.97 -13.95 -1.27
CA GLU A 159 11.98 -13.32 0.05
C GLU A 159 11.03 -12.11 0.10
N GLN A 160 11.05 -11.27 -0.94
CA GLN A 160 10.20 -10.10 -1.07
C GLN A 160 8.71 -10.49 -1.22
N CYS A 161 8.40 -11.57 -1.94
CA CYS A 161 7.03 -12.07 -2.04
C CYS A 161 6.43 -12.42 -0.67
N ARG A 162 7.22 -12.96 0.27
CA ARG A 162 6.75 -13.29 1.61
C ARG A 162 6.44 -12.07 2.49
N LYS A 163 7.03 -10.92 2.16
CA LYS A 163 6.86 -9.66 2.92
C LYS A 163 5.61 -8.87 2.52
N VAL A 164 4.96 -9.21 1.41
CA VAL A 164 3.71 -8.57 0.96
C VAL A 164 2.52 -9.51 1.18
N ARG A 165 1.32 -8.94 1.30
CA ARG A 165 0.08 -9.70 1.52
C ARG A 165 -0.90 -9.50 0.39
N ARG A 166 -1.47 -10.59 -0.09
CA ARG A 166 -2.39 -10.63 -1.21
C ARG A 166 -3.63 -11.46 -0.87
N PHE A 167 -4.78 -10.92 -1.19
CA PHE A 167 -6.09 -11.47 -0.85
C PHE A 167 -6.91 -11.72 -2.11
N GLY A 168 -7.98 -12.49 -1.96
CA GLY A 168 -8.93 -12.81 -3.03
C GLY A 168 -8.69 -14.18 -3.63
N PRO A 169 -9.53 -14.57 -4.61
CA PRO A 169 -9.58 -15.94 -5.11
C PRO A 169 -8.28 -16.38 -5.76
N THR A 170 -7.93 -17.65 -5.53
CA THR A 170 -6.82 -18.35 -6.17
C THR A 170 -7.22 -18.71 -7.60
N PHE A 171 -6.75 -17.97 -8.59
CA PHE A 171 -6.79 -18.43 -9.99
C PHE A 171 -5.58 -19.33 -10.28
N ILE A 172 -5.36 -20.37 -9.48
CA ILE A 172 -4.38 -21.42 -9.82
C ILE A 172 -5.13 -22.44 -10.67
N GLN A 173 -5.06 -22.29 -11.99
CA GLN A 173 -5.25 -23.39 -12.93
C GLN A 173 -3.88 -23.77 -13.48
N ASP A 174 -3.09 -24.51 -12.70
CA ASP A 174 -2.04 -25.33 -13.28
C ASP A 174 -2.65 -26.69 -13.63
N SER A 175 -2.94 -26.90 -14.91
CA SER A 175 -3.29 -28.20 -15.47
C SER A 175 -2.11 -29.19 -15.49
N SER A 176 -0.97 -28.83 -14.91
CA SER A 176 0.30 -29.57 -14.95
C SER A 176 0.84 -30.00 -13.58
N SER A 177 0.21 -29.59 -12.48
CA SER A 177 0.68 -29.96 -11.13
C SER A 177 -0.17 -31.10 -10.55
N PRO A 178 0.43 -32.22 -10.09
CA PRO A 178 -0.30 -33.27 -9.40
C PRO A 178 -0.99 -32.70 -8.17
N LYS A 179 -2.27 -33.04 -7.96
CA LYS A 179 -2.99 -32.75 -6.73
C LYS A 179 -2.34 -33.51 -5.57
N THR A 180 -1.28 -32.98 -4.98
CA THR A 180 -0.85 -33.42 -3.65
C THR A 180 -1.87 -32.89 -2.64
N LEU A 181 -2.72 -33.81 -2.21
CA LEU A 181 -3.65 -33.71 -1.09
C LEU A 181 -2.88 -33.57 0.24
N THR A 182 -2.17 -32.46 0.46
CA THR A 182 -1.60 -32.11 1.76
C THR A 182 -1.42 -30.59 1.80
N ASP A 183 -2.46 -29.88 2.23
CA ASP A 183 -2.42 -28.60 2.97
C ASP A 183 -3.85 -28.04 3.08
N SER A 184 -4.80 -28.90 3.44
CA SER A 184 -6.23 -28.58 3.52
C SER A 184 -6.63 -27.74 4.74
N ASN A 185 -5.69 -27.21 5.52
CA ASN A 185 -5.99 -26.54 6.80
C ASN A 185 -5.44 -25.12 6.96
N LEU A 186 -4.82 -24.52 5.94
CA LEU A 186 -4.37 -23.11 5.98
C LEU A 186 -4.95 -22.24 4.85
N ALA A 187 -5.83 -22.82 4.01
CA ALA A 187 -6.22 -22.24 2.73
C ALA A 187 -7.74 -22.05 2.54
N SER A 188 -8.57 -22.19 3.57
CA SER A 188 -10.04 -22.13 3.37
C SER A 188 -10.68 -20.79 3.72
N GLU A 189 -10.15 -20.01 4.67
CA GLU A 189 -10.85 -18.82 5.18
C GLU A 189 -10.46 -17.52 4.45
N ASP A 190 -9.21 -17.39 3.99
CA ASP A 190 -8.70 -16.17 3.33
C ASP A 190 -8.97 -16.07 1.81
N ASN A 191 -9.54 -17.13 1.22
CA ASN A 191 -9.72 -17.21 -0.23
C ASN A 191 -11.06 -16.65 -0.71
N ASP A 192 -12.07 -16.55 0.17
CA ASP A 192 -13.36 -15.93 -0.18
C ASP A 192 -13.46 -14.46 0.23
N THR A 193 -12.41 -13.70 -0.03
CA THR A 193 -12.39 -12.25 0.14
C THR A 193 -12.44 -11.53 -1.19
N ILE A 194 -12.56 -10.20 -1.16
CA ILE A 194 -12.20 -9.38 -2.31
C ILE A 194 -10.71 -9.54 -2.65
N GLY A 195 -10.35 -9.19 -3.89
CA GLY A 195 -8.96 -8.99 -4.29
C GLY A 195 -8.37 -7.74 -3.64
N PHE A 196 -7.32 -7.92 -2.84
CA PHE A 196 -6.67 -6.84 -2.11
C PHE A 196 -5.16 -7.10 -2.03
N PHE A 197 -4.38 -6.03 -1.89
CA PHE A 197 -2.92 -6.11 -1.79
C PHE A 197 -2.39 -5.11 -0.77
N ILE A 198 -1.41 -5.53 0.02
CA ILE A 198 -0.74 -4.72 1.03
C ILE A 198 0.77 -4.91 0.93
N ALA A 199 1.50 -3.80 0.87
CA ALA A 199 2.94 -3.75 1.05
C ALA A 199 3.30 -2.69 2.09
N MET A 200 4.31 -2.97 2.92
CA MET A 200 4.82 -2.02 3.91
C MET A 200 6.28 -1.73 3.65
N PHE A 201 6.64 -0.45 3.66
CA PHE A 201 8.00 0.02 3.49
C PHE A 201 8.50 0.73 4.74
N GLY A 202 9.81 0.59 4.99
CA GLY A 202 10.56 1.36 5.97
C GLY A 202 11.45 2.36 5.25
N LYS A 203 11.57 3.57 5.79
CA LYS A 203 12.60 4.52 5.36
C LYS A 203 13.81 4.39 6.27
N MET A 204 14.98 4.18 5.70
CA MET A 204 16.23 4.07 6.46
C MET A 204 16.52 5.40 7.19
N ALA A 205 17.20 5.30 8.34
CA ALA A 205 17.52 6.43 9.22
C ALA A 205 18.69 7.26 8.70
#